data_AF-A0A929G8W4-F1
#
_entry.id   AF-A0A929G8W4-F1
#
_cell.length_a   1.000
_cell.length_b   1.000
_cell.length_c   1.000
_cell.angle_alpha   90.00
_cell.angle_beta   90.00
_cell.angle_gamma   90.00
#
_symmetry.space_group_name_H-M   'P 1'
#
loop_
_entity.id
_entity.type
_entity.pdbx_description
1 polymer ?
#
loop_
_entity_poly.entity_id
_entity_poly.type
_entity_poly.pdbx_seq_one_letter_code
_entity_poly.pdbx_strand_id
1 'polypeptide(L)'
;MKSRLFLRNFYSTVVFSLGLLIIIGACQTVSATLSLDTLAATPTPSSKEKGKEEIMETIPNSQENSGGALTITILYDNNPFDERLETPWGFAALVEHRGHTLLFDTGGDGPTLLGNMDILEVEPTRIQSVVLSHAHGDHT
;
A
#
# COMPACT_ATOMS: atom_id res chain seq x y z
N MET A 1 33.91 39.63 -9.57
CA MET A 1 33.21 38.34 -9.74
C MET A 1 32.50 37.89 -8.45
N LYS A 2 31.64 38.73 -7.84
CA LYS A 2 30.83 38.35 -6.65
C LYS A 2 29.34 38.70 -6.77
N SER A 3 28.95 39.50 -7.77
CA SER A 3 27.55 39.91 -7.98
C SER A 3 26.71 38.93 -8.82
N ARG A 4 27.34 38.08 -9.64
CA ARG A 4 26.63 37.09 -10.48
C ARG A 4 26.23 35.80 -9.73
N LEU A 5 26.83 35.52 -8.57
CA LEU A 5 26.49 34.36 -7.73
C LEU A 5 25.28 34.63 -6.83
N PHE A 6 25.11 35.89 -6.39
CA PHE A 6 24.00 36.32 -5.54
C PHE A 6 22.65 36.27 -6.27
N LEU A 7 22.61 36.66 -7.55
CA LEU A 7 21.39 36.68 -8.35
C LEU A 7 20.89 35.26 -8.69
N ARG A 8 21.80 34.27 -8.80
CA ARG A 8 21.44 32.86 -9.06
C ARG A 8 20.88 32.16 -7.83
N ASN A 9 21.36 32.51 -6.63
CA ASN A 9 20.78 32.02 -5.38
C ASN A 9 19.44 32.68 -5.06
N PHE A 10 19.25 33.96 -5.39
CA PHE A 10 17.97 34.65 -5.18
C PHE A 10 16.85 34.10 -6.08
N TYR A 11 17.15 33.82 -7.35
CA TYR A 11 16.18 33.19 -8.26
C TYR A 11 15.83 31.75 -7.89
N SER A 12 16.79 30.97 -7.35
CA SER A 12 16.53 29.59 -6.93
C SER A 12 15.61 29.51 -5.71
N THR A 13 15.73 30.42 -4.75
CA THR A 13 14.89 30.43 -3.54
C THR A 13 13.48 30.94 -3.83
N VAL A 14 13.32 31.96 -4.71
CA VAL A 14 12.01 32.54 -5.02
C VAL A 14 11.14 31.59 -5.88
N VAL A 15 11.74 30.80 -6.77
CA VAL A 15 11.00 29.82 -7.59
C VAL A 15 10.60 28.59 -6.75
N PHE A 16 11.38 28.18 -5.75
CA PHE A 16 11.01 27.10 -4.83
C PHE A 16 9.90 27.49 -3.84
N SER A 17 9.80 28.76 -3.43
CA SER A 17 8.74 29.22 -2.51
C SER A 17 7.40 29.54 -3.19
N LEU A 18 7.38 29.86 -4.49
CA LEU A 18 6.12 30.04 -5.25
C LEU A 18 5.58 28.73 -5.87
N GLY A 19 6.41 27.70 -6.05
CA GLY A 19 6.00 26.38 -6.54
C GLY A 19 5.32 25.49 -5.49
N LEU A 20 5.49 25.78 -4.19
CA LEU A 20 4.92 24.98 -3.09
C LEU A 20 3.51 25.42 -2.67
N LEU A 21 3.00 26.54 -3.18
CA LEU A 21 1.71 27.12 -2.75
C LEU A 21 0.52 26.77 -3.67
N ILE A 22 0.72 25.94 -4.71
CA ILE A 22 -0.33 25.60 -5.69
C ILE A 22 -0.88 24.16 -5.52
N ILE A 23 -0.35 23.36 -4.57
CA ILE A 23 -0.84 21.98 -4.31
C ILE A 23 -1.41 21.83 -2.88
N ILE A 24 -2.12 22.86 -2.38
CA ILE A 24 -2.93 22.75 -1.16
C ILE A 24 -4.29 23.39 -1.42
N GLY A 25 -5.01 22.83 -2.38
CA GLY A 25 -6.28 23.37 -2.86
C GLY A 25 -7.18 22.31 -3.45
N ALA A 26 -7.60 21.35 -2.61
CA ALA A 26 -8.86 20.60 -2.68
C ALA A 26 -8.70 19.20 -2.05
N CYS A 27 -8.79 19.12 -0.72
CA CYS A 27 -9.23 17.89 -0.08
C CYS A 27 -10.45 18.27 0.77
N GLN A 28 -11.62 18.08 0.17
CA GLN A 28 -12.89 18.37 0.81
C GLN A 28 -13.09 17.42 1.99
N THR A 29 -13.55 18.01 3.08
CA THR A 29 -13.92 17.40 4.35
C THR A 29 -15.05 16.40 4.16
N VAL A 30 -14.82 15.12 4.50
CA VAL A 30 -15.89 14.17 4.81
C VAL A 30 -15.68 13.72 6.25
N SER A 31 -16.28 14.44 7.18
CA SER A 31 -16.41 13.99 8.57
C SER A 31 -17.62 13.05 8.64
N ALA A 32 -17.37 11.74 8.72
CA ALA A 32 -18.41 10.76 9.00
C ALA A 32 -18.80 10.87 10.48
N THR A 33 -20.06 11.20 10.76
CA THR A 33 -20.66 11.15 12.08
C THR A 33 -21.04 9.71 12.42
N LEU A 34 -20.40 9.11 13.42
CA LEU A 34 -20.85 7.84 14.01
C LEU A 34 -21.88 8.16 15.11
N SER A 35 -23.15 7.82 14.86
CA SER A 35 -24.16 7.73 15.91
C SER A 35 -24.08 6.34 16.56
N LEU A 36 -23.85 6.32 17.87
CA LEU A 36 -23.90 5.13 18.72
C LEU A 36 -25.26 5.09 19.41
N ASP A 37 -26.18 4.26 18.92
CA ASP A 37 -27.43 3.92 19.63
C ASP A 37 -27.38 2.46 20.11
N THR A 38 -26.79 2.28 21.29
CA THR A 38 -27.44 1.80 22.53
C THR A 38 -28.69 0.87 22.45
N LEU A 39 -28.55 -0.29 23.12
CA LEU A 39 -29.54 -1.17 23.82
C LEU A 39 -30.52 -2.00 22.95
N ALA A 40 -30.39 -3.33 22.91
CA ALA A 40 -30.87 -4.32 23.88
C ALA A 40 -32.40 -4.53 23.87
N ALA A 41 -32.85 -5.73 23.47
CA ALA A 41 -33.84 -6.56 24.17
C ALA A 41 -34.38 -7.68 23.26
N THR A 42 -34.24 -8.92 23.73
CA THR A 42 -35.09 -10.07 23.39
C THR A 42 -36.52 -9.82 23.87
N PRO A 43 -37.56 -10.38 23.22
CA PRO A 43 -38.16 -11.59 23.79
C PRO A 43 -38.72 -12.60 22.77
N THR A 44 -38.60 -13.89 23.11
CA THR A 44 -39.48 -14.99 22.67
C THR A 44 -40.77 -14.94 23.51
N PRO A 45 -41.98 -15.32 23.04
CA PRO A 45 -42.30 -16.75 22.85
C PRO A 45 -43.32 -17.12 21.73
N SER A 46 -43.13 -18.34 21.20
CA SER A 46 -44.16 -19.37 20.90
C SER A 46 -45.46 -18.99 20.16
N SER A 47 -45.59 -19.46 18.92
CA SER A 47 -46.73 -20.30 18.52
C SER A 47 -46.37 -21.17 17.31
N LYS A 48 -46.76 -22.45 17.35
CA LYS A 48 -46.72 -23.38 16.22
C LYS A 48 -47.89 -23.07 15.31
N GLU A 49 -47.66 -22.78 14.04
CA GLU A 49 -48.61 -23.09 12.97
C GLU A 49 -47.89 -23.62 11.73
N LYS A 50 -48.56 -24.59 11.12
CA LYS A 50 -48.08 -25.49 10.09
C LYS A 50 -48.70 -25.01 8.78
N GLY A 51 -47.90 -24.45 7.88
CA GLY A 51 -48.35 -24.02 6.55
C GLY A 51 -47.19 -24.11 5.58
N LYS A 52 -47.32 -24.97 4.57
CA LYS A 52 -46.39 -25.11 3.46
C LYS A 52 -46.66 -23.98 2.46
N GLU A 53 -45.73 -23.05 2.31
CA GLU A 53 -45.54 -22.29 1.07
C GLU A 53 -44.03 -22.09 0.88
N GLU A 54 -43.56 -22.52 -0.28
CA GLU A 54 -42.19 -22.37 -0.76
C GLU A 54 -42.00 -20.92 -1.20
N ILE A 55 -41.54 -20.09 -0.27
CA ILE A 55 -41.03 -18.75 -0.60
C ILE A 55 -39.51 -18.90 -0.64
N MET A 56 -38.97 -19.03 -1.84
CA MET A 56 -37.54 -18.89 -2.09
C MET A 56 -37.16 -17.44 -1.83
N GLU A 57 -36.92 -17.13 -0.56
CA GLU A 57 -36.29 -15.89 -0.14
C GLU A 57 -34.86 -15.95 -0.68
N THR A 58 -34.63 -15.21 -1.77
CA THR A 58 -33.29 -14.95 -2.30
C THR A 58 -32.49 -14.30 -1.18
N ILE A 59 -31.73 -15.12 -0.44
CA ILE A 59 -30.60 -14.64 0.33
C ILE A 59 -29.73 -13.90 -0.69
N PRO A 60 -29.55 -12.57 -0.59
CA PRO A 60 -28.62 -11.90 -1.47
C PRO A 60 -27.28 -12.56 -1.18
N ASN A 61 -26.79 -13.29 -2.19
CA ASN A 61 -25.48 -13.89 -2.24
C ASN A 61 -24.50 -12.83 -1.76
N SER A 62 -24.13 -12.88 -0.47
CA SER A 62 -23.11 -12.04 0.10
C SER A 62 -21.91 -12.39 -0.73
N GLN A 63 -21.57 -11.50 -1.66
CA GLN A 63 -20.41 -11.65 -2.51
C GLN A 63 -19.27 -11.92 -1.55
N GLU A 64 -18.85 -13.19 -1.45
CA GLU A 64 -17.63 -13.52 -0.77
C GLU A 64 -16.61 -12.61 -1.42
N ASN A 65 -16.05 -11.73 -0.60
CA ASN A 65 -14.94 -10.88 -0.94
C ASN A 65 -13.77 -11.79 -1.32
N SER A 66 -13.83 -12.37 -2.51
CA SER A 66 -12.71 -13.00 -3.21
C SER A 66 -11.84 -11.88 -3.76
N GLY A 67 -11.53 -10.90 -2.89
CA GLY A 67 -10.37 -10.07 -3.06
C GLY A 67 -9.18 -10.99 -3.08
N GLY A 68 -8.49 -11.06 -4.22
CA GLY A 68 -7.37 -11.97 -4.41
C GLY A 68 -6.40 -11.96 -3.23
N ALA A 69 -5.78 -13.10 -2.94
CA ALA A 69 -4.85 -13.24 -1.84
C ALA A 69 -3.79 -12.13 -1.85
N LEU A 70 -3.42 -11.65 -0.66
CA LEU A 70 -2.26 -10.77 -0.48
C LEU A 70 -1.02 -11.66 -0.42
N THR A 71 -0.08 -11.44 -1.32
CA THR A 71 1.24 -12.06 -1.30
C THR A 71 2.29 -11.01 -1.00
N ILE A 72 3.22 -11.34 -0.08
CA ILE A 72 4.40 -10.53 0.21
C ILE A 72 5.62 -11.42 0.03
N THR A 73 6.51 -11.03 -0.87
CA THR A 73 7.76 -11.73 -1.16
C THR A 73 8.92 -10.86 -0.72
N ILE A 74 9.77 -11.36 0.17
CA ILE A 74 10.98 -10.66 0.60
C ILE A 74 12.02 -10.81 -0.51
N LEU A 75 12.43 -9.69 -1.08
CA LEU A 75 13.41 -9.64 -2.17
C LEU A 75 14.82 -9.30 -1.66
N TYR A 76 14.89 -8.65 -0.50
CA TYR A 76 16.13 -8.19 0.11
C TYR A 76 15.93 -8.13 1.62
N ASP A 77 16.78 -8.85 2.36
CA ASP A 77 16.81 -8.88 3.82
C ASP A 77 18.22 -9.27 4.26
N ASN A 78 18.66 -8.77 5.41
CA ASN A 78 19.94 -9.12 6.01
C ASN A 78 19.90 -10.43 6.81
N ASN A 79 18.73 -11.06 6.92
CA ASN A 79 18.58 -12.40 7.50
C ASN A 79 18.46 -13.47 6.40
N PRO A 80 19.42 -14.42 6.32
CA PRO A 80 19.40 -15.46 5.29
C PRO A 80 18.22 -16.42 5.48
N PHE A 81 17.62 -16.84 4.36
CA PHE A 81 16.54 -17.83 4.31
C PHE A 81 16.72 -18.80 3.15
N ASP A 82 16.83 -18.29 1.92
CA ASP A 82 17.19 -19.05 0.73
C ASP A 82 18.67 -18.83 0.43
N GLU A 83 19.47 -19.92 0.44
CA GLU A 83 20.93 -19.88 0.24
C GLU A 83 21.34 -19.36 -1.15
N ARG A 84 20.40 -19.27 -2.09
CA ARG A 84 20.65 -18.71 -3.42
C ARG A 84 20.68 -17.18 -3.43
N LEU A 85 20.10 -16.52 -2.43
CA LEU A 85 19.94 -15.07 -2.39
C LEU A 85 21.12 -14.38 -1.68
N GLU A 86 21.46 -13.18 -2.15
CA GLU A 86 22.39 -12.31 -1.44
C GLU A 86 21.65 -11.56 -0.32
N THR A 87 22.23 -11.54 0.89
CA THR A 87 21.61 -10.98 2.11
C THR A 87 22.43 -9.87 2.78
N PRO A 88 22.84 -8.80 2.06
CA PRO A 88 23.49 -7.64 2.66
C PRO A 88 22.51 -6.81 3.52
N TRP A 89 23.02 -5.76 4.18
CA TRP A 89 22.20 -4.88 5.00
C TRP A 89 21.18 -4.08 4.17
N GLY A 90 19.91 -4.14 4.56
CA GLY A 90 18.80 -3.42 3.92
C GLY A 90 17.53 -4.24 3.84
N PHE A 91 16.49 -3.64 3.25
CA PHE A 91 15.19 -4.29 3.11
C PHE A 91 14.51 -3.94 1.79
N ALA A 92 13.85 -4.93 1.19
CA ALA A 92 12.90 -4.75 0.10
C ALA A 92 11.91 -5.90 0.03
N ALA A 93 10.65 -5.59 -0.28
CA ALA A 93 9.60 -6.60 -0.47
C ALA A 93 8.70 -6.29 -1.67
N LEU A 94 8.34 -7.32 -2.42
CA LEU A 94 7.29 -7.27 -3.42
C LEU A 94 5.94 -7.52 -2.74
N VAL A 95 4.99 -6.64 -2.94
CA VAL A 95 3.62 -6.77 -2.44
C VAL A 95 2.68 -6.93 -3.63
N GLU A 96 1.99 -8.06 -3.71
CA GLU A 96 1.04 -8.39 -4.77
C GLU A 96 -0.37 -8.55 -4.20
N HIS A 97 -1.33 -7.78 -4.72
CA HIS A 97 -2.72 -7.87 -4.31
C HIS A 97 -3.67 -7.40 -5.42
N ARG A 98 -4.68 -8.21 -5.76
CA ARG A 98 -5.73 -7.86 -6.75
C ARG A 98 -5.19 -7.31 -8.08
N GLY A 99 -4.09 -7.87 -8.58
CA GLY A 99 -3.46 -7.44 -9.83
C GLY A 99 -2.60 -6.17 -9.72
N HIS A 100 -2.42 -5.64 -8.52
CA HIS A 100 -1.45 -4.59 -8.23
C HIS A 100 -0.15 -5.17 -7.71
N THR A 101 0.97 -4.64 -8.20
CA THR A 101 2.32 -5.04 -7.80
C THR A 101 3.09 -3.81 -7.34
N LEU A 102 3.47 -3.80 -6.07
CA LEU A 102 4.19 -2.72 -5.42
C LEU A 102 5.54 -3.23 -4.92
N LEU A 103 6.58 -2.44 -5.09
CA LEU A 103 7.87 -2.64 -4.44
C LEU A 103 7.95 -1.72 -3.21
N PHE A 104 8.13 -2.32 -2.04
CA PHE A 104 8.34 -1.61 -0.79
C PHE A 104 9.83 -1.63 -0.47
N ASP A 105 10.46 -0.47 -0.41
CA ASP A 105 11.91 -0.24 -0.32
C ASP A 105 12.73 -0.93 -1.43
N THR A 106 14.01 -0.59 -1.54
CA THR A 106 14.91 -1.03 -2.62
C THR A 106 16.21 -1.68 -2.13
N GLY A 107 16.34 -1.91 -0.81
CA GLY A 107 17.57 -2.41 -0.21
C GLY A 107 18.71 -1.40 -0.25
N GLY A 108 19.94 -1.89 -0.09
CA GLY A 108 21.16 -1.08 -0.04
C GLY A 108 21.87 -0.88 -1.37
N ASP A 109 21.60 -1.74 -2.36
CA ASP A 109 22.14 -1.60 -3.71
C ASP A 109 21.25 -2.28 -4.77
N GLY A 110 21.18 -1.65 -5.95
CA GLY A 110 20.37 -2.12 -7.07
C GLY A 110 20.81 -3.47 -7.67
N PRO A 111 22.12 -3.74 -7.88
CA PRO A 111 22.58 -5.02 -8.38
C PRO A 111 22.12 -6.23 -7.55
N THR A 112 22.24 -6.17 -6.23
CA THR A 112 21.77 -7.24 -5.33
C THR A 112 20.26 -7.43 -5.44
N LEU A 113 19.49 -6.33 -5.40
CA LEU A 113 18.03 -6.40 -5.55
C LEU A 113 17.62 -7.07 -6.87
N LEU A 114 18.22 -6.64 -7.99
CA LEU A 114 17.91 -7.18 -9.31
C LEU A 114 18.39 -8.64 -9.46
N GLY A 115 19.52 -9.00 -8.86
CA GLY A 115 20.01 -10.38 -8.82
C GLY A 115 19.08 -11.30 -8.05
N ASN A 116 18.60 -10.88 -6.89
CA ASN A 116 17.62 -11.63 -6.11
C ASN A 116 16.28 -11.75 -6.84
N MET A 117 15.83 -10.70 -7.52
CA MET A 117 14.63 -10.74 -8.37
C MET A 117 14.77 -11.78 -9.48
N ASP A 118 15.92 -11.84 -10.18
CA ASP A 118 16.18 -12.84 -11.23
C ASP A 118 16.10 -14.28 -10.70
N ILE A 119 16.73 -14.54 -9.55
CA ILE A 119 16.73 -15.86 -8.88
C ILE A 119 15.32 -16.29 -8.43
N LEU A 120 14.49 -15.32 -8.06
CA LEU A 120 13.09 -15.52 -7.65
C LEU A 120 12.10 -15.45 -8.82
N GLU A 121 12.57 -15.32 -10.05
CA GLU A 121 11.74 -15.20 -11.26
C GLU A 121 10.76 -14.01 -11.21
N VAL A 122 11.19 -12.91 -10.57
CA VAL A 122 10.43 -11.66 -10.46
C VAL A 122 10.88 -10.69 -11.56
N GLU A 123 9.95 -10.38 -12.46
CA GLU A 123 10.16 -9.39 -13.52
C GLU A 123 10.03 -7.94 -12.98
N PRO A 124 11.10 -7.12 -12.96
CA PRO A 124 11.03 -5.76 -12.43
C PRO A 124 10.04 -4.87 -13.21
N THR A 125 9.83 -5.16 -14.49
CA THR A 125 8.90 -4.43 -15.37
C THR A 125 7.43 -4.56 -14.97
N ARG A 126 7.08 -5.54 -14.12
CA ARG A 126 5.71 -5.71 -13.60
C ARG A 126 5.41 -4.78 -12.41
N ILE A 127 6.42 -4.17 -11.80
CA ILE A 127 6.26 -3.29 -10.65
C ILE A 127 5.58 -1.99 -11.11
N GLN A 128 4.43 -1.68 -10.51
CA GLN A 128 3.62 -0.52 -10.88
C GLN A 128 3.93 0.70 -10.02
N SER A 129 4.33 0.46 -8.77
CA SER A 129 4.53 1.49 -7.76
C SER A 129 5.71 1.13 -6.87
N VAL A 130 6.45 2.14 -6.41
CA VAL A 130 7.50 2.00 -5.40
C VAL A 130 7.13 2.86 -4.21
N VAL A 131 7.24 2.30 -3.01
CA VAL A 131 7.11 3.02 -1.74
C VAL A 131 8.44 2.94 -1.01
N LEU A 132 8.98 4.11 -0.64
CA LEU A 132 10.16 4.22 0.20
C LEU A 132 9.68 4.56 1.62
N SER A 133 10.00 3.71 2.58
CA SER A 133 9.59 3.84 3.96
C SER A 133 10.23 5.06 4.62
N HIS A 134 11.51 5.30 4.32
CA HIS A 134 12.29 6.45 4.78
C HIS A 134 13.58 6.62 3.96
N ALA A 135 14.30 7.71 4.17
CA ALA A 135 15.46 8.09 3.36
C ALA A 135 16.80 7.66 3.97
N HIS A 136 16.96 6.35 4.25
CA HIS A 136 18.26 5.76 4.53
C HIS A 136 18.75 4.94 3.34
N GLY A 137 20.07 4.85 3.17
CA GLY A 137 20.68 4.23 1.99
C GLY A 137 20.44 2.72 1.86
N ASP A 138 19.99 2.06 2.93
CA ASP A 138 19.61 0.65 2.97
C ASP A 138 18.12 0.40 2.64
N HIS A 139 17.42 1.47 2.22
CA HIS A 139 16.01 1.45 1.81
C HIS A 139 15.74 2.17 0.47
N THR A 140 16.70 2.93 -0.09
CA THR A 140 16.52 3.82 -1.27
C THR A 140 17.51 3.53 -2.38
#